data_AF-A0A6I8MFE4-F1
#
_entry.id   AF-A0A6I8MFE4-F1
#
_cell.length_a   1.000
_cell.length_b   1.000
_cell.length_c   1.000
_cell.angle_alpha   90.00
_cell.angle_beta   90.00
_cell.angle_gamma   90.00
#
_symmetry.space_group_name_H-M   'P 1'
#
loop_
_entity.id
_entity.type
_entity.pdbx_description
1 polymer ?
#
loop_
_entity_poly.entity_id
_entity_poly.type
_entity_poly.pdbx_seq_one_letter_code
_entity_poly.pdbx_strand_id
1 'polypeptide(L)'
;MTELTARPLLEAFFSELGFVRQPLGREYAIRRSAALELPFVGGYGVEGGLLIDVFRRFGATSIVEVEAGHRGHRHRPLRELAPMARVVASTILQLAGVVCELNEVGHRPALSSLGCSVGEG
;
A
#
# COMPACT_ATOMS: atom_id res chain seq x y z
N MET A 1 12.43 6.59 -2.21
CA MET A 1 11.16 6.17 -2.86
C MET A 1 9.97 6.89 -2.28
N THR A 2 9.84 6.96 -0.95
CA THR A 2 8.77 7.72 -0.28
C THR A 2 8.66 9.17 -0.77
N GLU A 3 9.75 9.94 -0.63
CA GLU A 3 9.83 11.36 -1.03
C GLU A 3 9.61 11.59 -2.53
N LEU A 4 10.14 10.70 -3.37
CA LEU A 4 10.25 10.92 -4.81
C LEU A 4 9.10 10.29 -5.63
N THR A 5 8.23 9.51 -5.00
CA THR A 5 7.20 8.74 -5.71
C THR A 5 5.92 8.65 -4.90
N ALA A 6 5.96 7.99 -3.74
CA ALA A 6 4.73 7.71 -3.00
C ALA A 6 4.08 8.98 -2.46
N ARG A 7 4.82 9.84 -1.76
CA ARG A 7 4.25 11.04 -1.14
C ARG A 7 3.67 12.02 -2.17
N PRO A 8 4.37 12.42 -3.25
CA PRO A 8 3.80 13.32 -4.24
C PRO A 8 2.50 12.77 -4.87
N LEU A 9 2.41 11.46 -5.10
CA LEU A 9 1.21 10.84 -5.65
C LEU A 9 0.08 10.75 -4.62
N LEU A 10 0.38 10.44 -3.37
CA LEU A 10 -0.63 10.44 -2.30
C LEU A 10 -1.18 11.85 -2.06
N GLU A 11 -0.33 12.86 -2.01
CA GLU A 11 -0.78 14.26 -1.88
C GLU A 11 -1.67 14.70 -3.05
N ALA A 12 -1.37 14.23 -4.28
CA ALA A 12 -2.13 14.58 -5.48
C ALA A 12 -3.49 13.87 -5.59
N PHE A 13 -3.58 12.59 -5.21
CA PHE A 13 -4.78 11.76 -5.44
C PHE A 13 -5.53 11.37 -4.17
N PHE A 14 -4.89 11.47 -3.00
CA PHE A 14 -5.38 11.01 -1.70
C PHE A 14 -4.94 11.98 -0.60
N SER A 15 -5.22 13.28 -0.77
CA SER A 15 -4.69 14.36 0.09
C SER A 15 -4.96 14.17 1.59
N GLU A 16 -6.03 13.48 1.95
CA GLU A 16 -6.36 13.09 3.34
C GLU A 16 -5.31 12.17 3.98
N LEU A 17 -4.44 11.53 3.19
CA LEU A 17 -3.30 10.72 3.65
C LEU A 17 -1.98 11.49 3.69
N GLY A 18 -1.98 12.79 3.37
CA GLY A 18 -0.76 13.61 3.36
C GLY A 18 -0.04 13.70 4.71
N PHE A 19 -0.72 13.38 5.82
CA PHE A 19 -0.11 13.34 7.16
C PHE A 19 0.81 12.12 7.37
N VAL A 20 0.71 11.09 6.54
CA VAL A 20 1.51 9.86 6.67
C VAL A 20 2.91 10.12 6.13
N ARG A 21 3.91 10.13 7.02
CA ARG A 21 5.30 10.43 6.68
C ARG A 21 6.00 9.24 6.04
N GLN A 22 5.64 8.01 6.42
CA GLN A 22 6.24 6.77 5.90
C GLN A 22 5.19 5.83 5.27
N PRO A 23 4.55 6.22 4.15
CA PRO A 23 3.53 5.40 3.47
C PRO A 23 4.04 4.07 2.91
N LEU A 24 5.36 3.91 2.74
CA LEU A 24 6.01 2.65 2.32
C LEU A 24 6.76 1.98 3.48
N GLY A 25 6.42 2.33 4.72
CA GLY A 25 7.02 1.75 5.92
C GLY A 25 6.71 0.27 6.00
N ARG A 26 7.75 -0.55 6.23
CA ARG A 26 7.60 -2.02 6.35
C ARG A 26 7.08 -2.47 7.70
N GLU A 27 6.94 -1.55 8.64
CA GLU A 27 6.40 -1.83 9.97
C GLU A 27 5.06 -1.15 10.12
N TYR A 28 4.04 -1.98 10.23
CA TYR A 28 2.68 -1.56 10.48
C TYR A 28 1.96 -2.68 11.21
N ALA A 29 0.89 -2.32 11.89
CA ALA A 29 -0.04 -3.27 12.48
C ALA A 29 -1.43 -2.96 11.96
N ILE A 30 -2.18 -4.01 11.60
CA ILE A 30 -3.56 -3.90 11.17
C ILE A 30 -4.39 -4.93 11.94
N ARG A 31 -5.64 -4.58 12.27
CA ARG A 31 -6.56 -5.53 12.90
C ARG A 31 -6.80 -6.70 11.94
N ARG A 32 -6.82 -7.92 12.48
CA ARG A 32 -7.11 -9.13 11.69
C ARG A 32 -8.42 -9.00 10.91
N SER A 33 -9.47 -8.48 11.53
CA SER A 33 -10.78 -8.28 10.88
C SER A 33 -10.67 -7.39 9.64
N ALA A 34 -9.95 -6.27 9.73
CA ALA A 34 -9.70 -5.40 8.58
C ALA A 34 -8.86 -6.11 7.51
N ALA A 35 -7.77 -6.78 7.87
CA ALA A 35 -6.91 -7.47 6.91
C ALA A 35 -7.63 -8.58 6.12
N LEU A 36 -8.62 -9.25 6.72
CA LEU A 36 -9.40 -10.27 6.02
C LEU A 36 -10.33 -9.70 4.96
N GLU A 37 -10.69 -8.43 5.06
CA GLU A 37 -11.65 -7.74 4.18
C GLU A 37 -11.00 -6.92 3.07
N LEU A 38 -9.68 -6.71 3.14
CA LEU A 38 -8.94 -5.87 2.20
C LEU A 38 -8.17 -6.73 1.19
N PRO A 39 -8.05 -6.29 -0.07
CA PRO A 39 -7.15 -6.91 -1.02
C PRO A 39 -5.69 -6.60 -0.66
N PHE A 40 -4.78 -7.44 -1.14
CA PHE A 40 -3.34 -7.21 -1.02
C PHE A 40 -2.72 -7.12 -2.40
N VAL A 41 -2.12 -5.97 -2.68
CA VAL A 41 -1.25 -5.77 -3.83
C VAL A 41 0.04 -6.58 -3.66
N GLY A 42 0.53 -7.18 -4.74
CA GLY A 42 1.81 -7.89 -4.76
C GLY A 42 3.02 -6.95 -4.87
N GLY A 43 4.16 -7.42 -4.35
CA GLY A 43 5.44 -6.74 -4.52
C GLY A 43 5.55 -5.42 -3.74
N TYR A 44 6.27 -4.45 -4.32
CA TYR A 44 6.59 -3.17 -3.67
C TYR A 44 5.41 -2.20 -3.54
N GLY A 45 4.25 -2.51 -4.13
CA GLY A 45 3.05 -1.71 -4.01
C GLY A 45 2.19 -2.05 -2.79
N VAL A 46 2.54 -3.12 -2.05
CA VAL A 46 1.69 -3.65 -0.98
C VAL A 46 1.44 -2.64 0.13
N GLU A 47 2.45 -1.91 0.58
CA GLU A 47 2.31 -0.94 1.67
C GLU A 47 1.42 0.24 1.25
N GLY A 48 1.67 0.83 0.08
CA GLY A 48 0.88 1.94 -0.44
C GLY A 48 -0.56 1.54 -0.79
N GLY A 49 -0.74 0.35 -1.38
CA GLY A 49 -2.05 -0.19 -1.68
C GLY A 49 -2.87 -0.44 -0.43
N LEU A 50 -2.28 -1.13 0.56
CA LEU A 50 -2.95 -1.39 1.84
C LEU A 50 -3.35 -0.09 2.55
N LEU A 51 -2.47 0.92 2.56
CA LEU A 51 -2.76 2.22 3.15
C LEU A 51 -4.00 2.87 2.50
N ILE A 52 -4.05 2.89 1.17
CA ILE A 52 -5.18 3.46 0.40
C ILE A 52 -6.46 2.63 0.61
N ASP A 53 -6.36 1.31 0.66
CA ASP A 53 -7.51 0.44 0.85
C ASP A 53 -8.11 0.55 2.26
N VAL A 54 -7.26 0.67 3.29
CA VAL A 54 -7.70 1.00 4.67
C VAL A 54 -8.39 2.36 4.69
N PHE A 55 -7.78 3.36 4.07
CA PHE A 55 -8.33 4.71 3.97
C PHE A 55 -9.72 4.72 3.35
N ARG A 56 -9.89 4.05 2.20
CA ARG A 56 -11.17 3.99 1.49
C ARG A 56 -12.26 3.28 2.27
N ARG A 57 -11.91 2.22 3.00
CA ARG A 57 -12.89 1.39 3.71
C ARG A 57 -13.24 1.95 5.09
N PHE A 58 -12.28 2.51 5.80
CA PHE A 58 -12.40 2.87 7.22
C PHE A 58 -12.18 4.36 7.51
N GLY A 59 -11.79 5.16 6.52
CA GLY A 59 -11.52 6.59 6.63
C GLY A 59 -10.14 6.92 7.19
N ALA A 60 -9.68 8.16 6.98
CA ALA A 60 -8.36 8.62 7.43
C ALA A 60 -8.17 8.57 8.96
N THR A 61 -9.24 8.76 9.73
CA THR A 61 -9.20 8.72 11.21
C THR A 61 -8.92 7.32 11.77
N SER A 62 -9.04 6.27 10.95
CA SER A 62 -8.66 4.91 11.33
C SER A 62 -7.15 4.65 11.29
N ILE A 63 -6.38 5.60 10.72
CA ILE A 63 -4.94 5.49 10.48
C ILE A 63 -4.22 6.40 11.48
N VAL A 64 -3.22 5.84 12.16
CA VAL A 64 -2.31 6.57 13.04
C VAL A 64 -0.90 6.16 12.69
N GLU A 65 -0.01 7.15 12.61
CA GLU A 65 1.43 6.91 12.54
C GLU A 65 2.06 7.12 13.91
N VAL A 66 2.89 6.18 14.35
CA VAL A 66 3.64 6.26 15.61
C VAL A 66 5.13 6.32 15.32
N GLU A 67 5.86 7.07 16.11
CA GLU A 67 7.32 7.12 16.02
C GLU A 67 7.92 5.82 16.60
N ALA A 68 8.50 4.99 15.72
CA ALA A 68 9.05 3.69 16.09
C ALA A 68 10.58 3.71 16.28
N GLY A 69 11.14 4.87 16.67
CA GLY A 69 12.58 5.09 16.82
C GLY A 69 13.34 5.12 15.49
N HIS A 70 14.68 5.23 15.56
CA HIS A 70 15.54 5.27 14.38
C HIS A 70 15.85 3.87 13.85
N ARG A 71 15.53 3.64 12.57
CA ARG A 71 16.00 2.47 11.82
C ARG A 71 16.87 2.88 10.64
N GLY A 72 18.14 2.50 10.70
CA GLY A 72 19.05 2.61 9.58
C GLY A 72 18.63 1.66 8.46
N HIS A 73 18.47 2.19 7.25
CA HIS A 73 18.15 1.38 6.07
C HIS A 73 19.38 1.33 5.16
N ARG A 74 19.66 0.15 4.59
CA ARG A 74 20.70 0.04 3.56
C ARG A 74 20.23 0.78 2.31
N HIS A 75 20.99 1.77 1.87
CA HIS A 75 20.73 2.44 0.60
C HIS A 75 20.95 1.44 -0.54
N ARG A 76 19.91 1.24 -1.37
CA ARG A 76 20.05 0.52 -2.64
C ARG A 76 20.53 1.47 -3.73
N PRO A 77 21.29 0.99 -4.73
CA PRO A 77 21.68 1.81 -5.86
C PRO A 77 20.45 2.26 -6.65
N LEU A 78 20.52 3.46 -7.21
CA LEU A 78 19.39 4.12 -7.89
C LEU A 78 18.73 3.25 -8.98
N ARG A 79 19.54 2.48 -9.72
CA ARG A 79 19.07 1.56 -10.77
C ARG A 79 18.09 0.49 -10.26
N GLU A 80 18.21 0.08 -9.00
CA GLU A 80 17.32 -0.89 -8.38
C GLU A 80 16.02 -0.24 -7.86
N LEU A 81 16.01 1.09 -7.71
CA LEU A 81 14.83 1.82 -7.24
C LEU A 81 13.82 2.09 -8.35
N ALA A 82 14.26 2.20 -9.61
CA ALA A 82 13.36 2.54 -10.72
C ALA A 82 12.24 1.49 -10.94
N PRO A 83 12.52 0.16 -10.96
CA PRO A 83 11.47 -0.85 -11.06
C PRO A 83 10.51 -0.82 -9.86
N MET A 84 11.03 -0.59 -8.65
CA MET A 84 10.23 -0.49 -7.43
C MET A 84 9.31 0.74 -7.46
N ALA A 85 9.84 1.89 -7.86
CA ALA A 85 9.09 3.13 -8.00
C ALA A 85 7.99 3.00 -9.05
N ARG A 86 8.24 2.29 -10.16
CA ARG A 86 7.21 1.99 -11.17
C ARG A 86 6.06 1.20 -10.55
N VAL A 87 6.34 0.11 -9.82
CA VAL A 87 5.29 -0.68 -9.15
C VAL A 87 4.48 0.18 -8.18
N VAL A 88 5.14 0.96 -7.33
CA VAL A 88 4.46 1.87 -6.38
C VAL A 88 3.57 2.88 -7.11
N ALA A 89 4.09 3.54 -8.15
CA ALA A 89 3.33 4.51 -8.92
C ALA A 89 2.13 3.87 -9.62
N SER A 90 2.32 2.70 -10.26
CA SER A 90 1.24 1.94 -10.87
C SER A 90 0.14 1.61 -9.88
N THR A 91 0.49 1.13 -8.69
CA THR A 91 -0.49 0.79 -7.66
C THR A 91 -1.31 2.01 -7.24
N ILE A 92 -0.65 3.13 -6.95
CA ILE A 92 -1.35 4.36 -6.50
C ILE A 92 -2.25 4.89 -7.62
N LEU A 93 -1.77 4.93 -8.86
CA LEU A 93 -2.52 5.43 -10.01
C LEU A 93 -3.72 4.54 -10.36
N GLN A 94 -3.54 3.21 -10.35
CA GLN A 94 -4.63 2.26 -10.57
C GLN A 94 -5.70 2.42 -9.49
N LEU A 95 -5.30 2.52 -8.22
CA LEU A 95 -6.26 2.78 -7.15
C LEU A 95 -6.93 4.14 -7.36
N ALA A 96 -6.22 5.19 -7.76
CA ALA A 96 -6.80 6.49 -8.08
C ALA A 96 -7.77 6.48 -9.29
N GLY A 97 -7.94 5.34 -9.97
CA GLY A 97 -8.83 5.19 -11.14
C GLY A 97 -8.18 5.67 -12.44
N VAL A 98 -6.87 5.91 -12.45
CA VAL A 98 -6.13 6.30 -13.65
C VAL A 98 -5.73 5.04 -14.40
N VAL A 99 -6.26 4.86 -15.61
CA VAL A 99 -5.85 3.77 -16.51
C VAL A 99 -4.39 3.99 -16.90
N CYS A 100 -3.52 3.05 -16.54
CA CYS A 100 -2.08 3.13 -16.80
C CYS A 100 -1.58 1.80 -17.38
N GLU A 101 -0.84 1.84 -18.48
CA GLU A 101 -0.12 0.66 -19.03
C GLU A 101 1.17 0.31 -18.25
N LEU A 102 1.23 0.69 -16.98
CA LEU A 102 2.42 0.53 -16.16
C LEU A 102 2.41 -0.85 -15.47
N ASN A 103 2.56 -1.94 -16.21
CA ASN A 103 2.53 -3.34 -15.72
C ASN A 103 1.25 -3.74 -14.96
N GLU A 104 0.85 -5.02 -15.10
CA GLU A 104 -0.17 -5.59 -14.23
C GLU A 104 0.39 -5.72 -12.80
N VAL A 105 -0.22 -4.99 -11.88
CA VAL A 105 0.04 -5.14 -10.46
C VAL A 105 -0.81 -6.32 -10.01
N GLY A 106 -0.17 -7.41 -9.58
CA GLY A 106 -0.91 -8.57 -9.09
C GLY A 106 -1.72 -8.21 -7.85
N HIS A 107 -3.02 -8.46 -7.87
CA HIS A 107 -3.90 -8.29 -6.71
C HIS A 107 -4.28 -9.66 -6.15
N ARG A 108 -4.17 -9.81 -4.83
CA ARG A 108 -4.81 -10.89 -4.08
C ARG A 108 -6.13 -10.36 -3.53
N PRO A 109 -7.27 -11.01 -3.84
CA PRO A 109 -8.56 -10.58 -3.33
C PRO A 109 -8.62 -10.76 -1.81
N ALA A 110 -9.59 -10.12 -1.16
CA ALA A 110 -9.83 -10.26 0.26
C ALA A 110 -10.06 -11.72 0.64
N LEU A 111 -9.48 -12.18 1.74
CA LEU A 111 -9.66 -13.57 2.19
C LEU A 111 -11.14 -13.90 2.46
N SER A 112 -11.92 -12.93 2.91
CA SER A 112 -13.37 -13.09 3.11
C SER A 112 -14.14 -13.37 1.80
N SER A 113 -13.62 -12.92 0.65
CA SER A 113 -14.24 -13.13 -0.66
C SER A 113 -13.94 -14.50 -1.26
N LEU A 114 -12.99 -15.26 -0.70
CA LEU A 114 -12.53 -16.51 -1.28
C LEU A 114 -13.37 -17.74 -0.94
N GLY A 115 -14.47 -17.59 -0.19
CA GLY A 115 -15.37 -18.70 0.13
C GLY A 115 -14.66 -19.85 0.85
N CYS A 116 -14.71 -19.88 2.18
CA CYS A 116 -14.17 -21.02 2.93
C CYS A 116 -15.05 -22.26 2.70
N SER A 117 -14.77 -23.05 1.66
CA SER A 117 -15.09 -24.48 1.69
C SER A 117 -14.05 -25.14 2.60
N VAL A 118 -14.24 -24.98 3.92
CA VAL A 118 -13.59 -25.85 4.89
C VAL A 118 -14.17 -27.23 4.62
N GLY A 119 -13.39 -28.11 3.98
CA GLY A 119 -13.77 -29.50 3.86
C GLY A 119 -13.91 -30.09 5.26
N GLU A 120 -15.11 -30.56 5.59
CA GLU A 120 -15.26 -31.60 6.60
C GLU A 120 -14.59 -32.88 6.06
N GLY A 121 -13.66 -33.43 6.84
CA GLY A 121 -12.93 -34.66 6.54
C GLY A 121 -11.97 -35.01 7.66
#